data_AF-A0A1H6WKE1-F1
#
_entry.id   AF-A0A1H6WKE1-F1
#
_cell.length_a   1.000
_cell.length_b   1.000
_cell.length_c   1.000
_cell.angle_alpha   90.00
_cell.angle_beta   90.00
_cell.angle_gamma   90.00
#
_symmetry.space_group_name_H-M   'P 1'
#
loop_
_entity.id
_entity.type
_entity.pdbx_description
1 polymer ?
#
loop_
_entity_poly.entity_id
_entity_poly.type
_entity_poly.pdbx_seq_one_letter_code
_entity_poly.pdbx_strand_id
1 'polypeptide(L)'
;MGKQHVYAKEIEEIVDNMTLKNAIVGGRNIRLDIFAKSRNGTYFDCEVQRSDRGAIPRRARFHASMLDTSMLKAGEDFAELKDSYVIFITENDYFAEGKPLYRVERRIDTGGRERW
;
A
#
# COMPACT_ATOMS: atom_id res chain seq x y z
N MET A 1 -14.72 22.75 3.72
CA MET A 1 -15.30 21.40 3.89
C MET A 1 -14.40 20.40 3.18
N GLY A 2 -13.47 19.79 3.91
CA GLY A 2 -12.56 18.80 3.34
C GLY A 2 -13.30 17.52 3.02
N LYS A 3 -13.17 17.02 1.78
CA LYS A 3 -13.73 15.72 1.42
C LYS A 3 -13.06 14.65 2.30
N GLN A 4 -13.87 13.86 2.98
CA GLN A 4 -13.37 12.67 3.68
C GLN A 4 -12.94 11.67 2.59
N HIS A 5 -11.63 11.57 2.37
CA HIS A 5 -11.06 10.61 1.42
C HIS A 5 -11.20 9.22 2.04
N VAL A 6 -12.25 8.50 1.66
CA VAL A 6 -12.39 7.08 1.96
C VAL A 6 -11.67 6.33 0.86
N TYR A 7 -10.51 5.76 1.17
CA TYR A 7 -9.66 5.04 0.21
C TYR A 7 -10.25 3.68 -0.17
N ALA A 8 -10.94 3.02 0.77
CA ALA A 8 -11.56 1.71 0.58
C ALA A 8 -13.09 1.84 0.54
N LYS A 9 -13.65 1.87 -0.67
CA LYS A 9 -15.09 1.73 -0.92
C LYS A 9 -15.31 0.57 -1.88
N GLU A 10 -16.48 -0.06 -1.81
CA GLU A 10 -16.89 -1.11 -2.76
C GLU A 10 -15.90 -2.30 -2.77
N ILE A 11 -15.46 -2.71 -1.58
CA ILE A 11 -14.61 -3.89 -1.43
C ILE A 11 -15.39 -5.14 -1.85
N GLU A 12 -14.83 -5.90 -2.80
CA GLU A 12 -15.41 -7.15 -3.32
C GLU A 12 -14.76 -8.40 -2.69
N GLU A 13 -13.49 -8.29 -2.29
CA GLU A 13 -12.72 -9.39 -1.71
C GLU A 13 -11.93 -8.90 -0.50
N ILE A 14 -11.95 -9.69 0.57
CA ILE A 14 -11.11 -9.51 1.76
C ILE A 14 -10.52 -10.87 2.12
N VAL A 15 -9.20 -10.91 2.28
CA VAL A 15 -8.46 -12.10 2.70
C VAL A 15 -7.55 -11.70 3.85
N ASP A 16 -7.71 -12.34 5.00
CA ASP A 16 -6.80 -12.17 6.12
C ASP A 16 -5.59 -13.10 5.99
N ASN A 17 -4.47 -12.72 6.60
CA ASN A 17 -3.31 -13.60 6.75
C ASN A 17 -2.71 -14.14 5.44
N MET A 18 -2.83 -13.38 4.35
CA MET A 18 -2.34 -13.76 3.03
C MET A 18 -0.80 -13.71 2.96
N THR A 19 -0.17 -14.69 2.32
CA THR A 19 1.28 -14.66 2.09
C THR A 19 1.58 -14.40 0.61
N LEU A 20 2.34 -13.33 0.33
CA LEU A 20 2.90 -13.08 -1.00
C LEU A 20 4.33 -13.60 -1.06
N LYS A 21 4.58 -14.48 -2.04
CA LYS A 21 5.89 -15.08 -2.28
C LYS A 21 6.74 -14.17 -3.17
N ASN A 22 8.00 -14.01 -2.80
CA ASN A 22 8.95 -13.27 -3.61
C ASN A 22 9.38 -14.13 -4.80
N ALA A 23 9.41 -13.55 -6.00
CA ALA A 23 9.84 -14.23 -7.21
C ALA A 23 11.37 -14.48 -7.24
N ILE A 24 12.15 -13.73 -6.46
CA ILE A 24 13.60 -13.92 -6.32
C ILE A 24 13.88 -15.08 -5.38
N VAL A 25 14.67 -16.05 -5.83
CA VAL A 25 15.13 -17.18 -4.99
C VAL A 25 15.91 -16.65 -3.78
N GLY A 26 15.47 -17.02 -2.58
CA GLY A 26 16.03 -16.50 -1.31
C GLY A 26 15.53 -15.11 -0.93
N GLY A 27 14.67 -14.50 -1.75
CA GLY A 27 14.04 -13.21 -1.46
C GLY A 27 13.07 -13.27 -0.28
N ARG A 28 12.87 -12.11 0.37
CA ARG A 28 11.97 -11.99 1.51
C ARG A 28 10.51 -12.00 1.05
N ASN A 29 9.73 -12.95 1.56
CA ASN A 29 8.27 -12.97 1.43
C ASN A 29 7.63 -11.95 2.38
N ILE A 30 6.37 -11.60 2.13
CA ILE A 30 5.55 -10.83 3.07
C ILE A 30 4.29 -11.60 3.44
N ARG A 31 3.81 -11.34 4.66
CA ARG A 31 2.50 -11.76 5.13
C ARG A 31 1.70 -10.50 5.37
N LEU A 32 0.58 -10.40 4.68
CA LEU A 32 -0.37 -9.31 4.79
C LEU A 32 -1.33 -9.65 5.91
N ASP A 33 -1.56 -8.71 6.83
CA ASP A 33 -2.57 -8.89 7.87
C ASP A 33 -3.96 -8.96 7.22
N ILE A 34 -4.27 -7.98 6.37
CA ILE A 34 -5.50 -7.92 5.56
C ILE A 34 -5.14 -7.50 4.15
N PHE A 35 -5.42 -8.38 3.19
CA PHE A 35 -5.50 -8.05 1.78
C PHE A 35 -6.96 -7.73 1.43
N ALA A 36 -7.19 -6.66 0.67
CA ALA A 36 -8.50 -6.39 0.12
C ALA A 36 -8.42 -5.94 -1.34
N LYS A 37 -9.45 -6.28 -2.11
CA LYS A 37 -9.62 -5.83 -3.49
C LYS A 37 -10.99 -5.19 -3.63
N SER A 38 -11.01 -4.04 -4.26
CA SER A 38 -12.25 -3.33 -4.59
C SER A 38 -12.78 -3.71 -5.96
N ARG A 39 -14.06 -3.45 -6.20
CA ARG A 39 -14.78 -3.76 -7.43
C ARG A 39 -14.18 -3.08 -8.68
N ASN A 40 -13.49 -1.96 -8.52
CA ASN A 40 -12.79 -1.27 -9.60
C ASN A 40 -11.37 -1.81 -9.85
N GLY A 41 -10.94 -2.82 -9.09
CA GLY A 41 -9.63 -3.44 -9.23
C GLY A 41 -8.51 -2.78 -8.43
N THR A 42 -8.77 -1.81 -7.54
CA THR A 42 -7.76 -1.27 -6.61
C THR A 42 -7.47 -2.27 -5.49
N TYR A 43 -6.19 -2.46 -5.17
CA TYR A 43 -5.69 -3.41 -4.16
C TYR A 43 -5.29 -2.66 -2.89
N PHE A 44 -5.52 -3.28 -1.74
CA PHE A 44 -5.21 -2.73 -0.43
C PHE A 44 -4.46 -3.76 0.41
N ASP A 45 -3.36 -3.32 0.99
CA ASP A 45 -2.66 -4.02 2.06
C ASP A 45 -2.82 -3.21 3.35
N CYS A 46 -3.60 -3.74 4.29
CA CYS A 46 -3.90 -3.10 5.56
C CYS A 46 -3.15 -3.82 6.70
N GLU A 47 -2.25 -3.09 7.35
CA GLU A 47 -1.29 -3.59 8.34
C GLU A 47 -1.52 -2.96 9.71
N VAL A 48 -1.72 -3.78 10.75
CA VAL A 48 -1.97 -3.27 12.11
C VAL A 48 -0.68 -3.34 12.93
N GLN A 49 -0.18 -2.20 13.39
CA GLN A 49 1.12 -2.09 14.04
C GLN A 49 1.03 -1.45 15.43
N ARG A 50 1.36 -2.22 16.46
CA ARG A 50 1.49 -1.75 17.86
C ARG A 50 2.83 -1.10 18.19
N SER A 51 3.79 -1.17 17.26
CA SER A 51 5.11 -0.58 17.43
C SER A 51 5.48 0.25 16.21
N ASP A 52 5.98 1.45 16.45
CA ASP A 52 6.39 2.38 15.39
C ASP A 52 7.51 1.81 14.51
N ARG A 53 8.33 0.90 15.05
CA ARG A 53 9.34 0.17 14.26
C ARG A 53 8.74 -0.63 13.11
N GLY A 54 7.47 -1.03 13.22
CA GLY A 54 6.74 -1.80 12.22
C GLY A 54 6.18 -0.96 11.07
N ALA A 55 6.00 0.35 11.23
CA ALA A 55 5.34 1.24 10.26
C ALA A 55 6.31 2.12 9.46
N ILE A 56 7.57 1.70 9.32
CA ILE A 56 8.60 2.51 8.65
C ILE A 56 8.33 2.62 7.13
N PRO A 57 8.62 3.77 6.49
CA PRO A 57 8.38 3.99 5.05
C PRO A 57 9.04 2.94 4.14
N ARG A 58 10.20 2.41 4.54
CA ARG A 58 10.89 1.35 3.77
C ARG A 58 10.10 0.05 3.70
N ARG A 59 9.34 -0.28 4.76
CA ARG A 59 8.47 -1.47 4.77
C ARG A 59 7.26 -1.24 3.87
N ALA A 60 6.61 -0.08 3.98
CA ALA A 60 5.52 0.30 3.09
C ALA A 60 5.92 0.17 1.61
N ARG A 61 7.10 0.71 1.26
CA ARG A 61 7.65 0.59 -0.10
C ARG A 61 7.90 -0.86 -0.52
N PHE A 62 8.39 -1.71 0.37
CA PHE A 62 8.62 -3.12 0.07
C PHE A 62 7.31 -3.88 -0.15
N HIS A 63 6.31 -3.64 0.70
CA HIS A 63 4.97 -4.21 0.55
C HIS A 63 4.32 -3.78 -0.78
N ALA A 64 4.37 -2.48 -1.11
CA ALA A 64 3.89 -1.97 -2.39
C ALA A 64 4.57 -2.67 -3.58
N SER A 65 5.90 -2.83 -3.55
CA SER A 65 6.60 -3.52 -4.64
C SER A 65 6.19 -4.99 -4.81
N MET A 66 5.85 -5.67 -3.71
CA MET A 66 5.38 -7.06 -3.73
C MET A 66 3.95 -7.15 -4.28
N LEU A 67 3.09 -6.20 -3.94
CA LEU A 67 1.76 -6.07 -4.53
C LEU A 67 1.87 -5.84 -6.04
N ASP A 68 2.67 -4.86 -6.48
CA ASP A 68 2.83 -4.55 -7.90
C ASP A 68 3.35 -5.77 -8.69
N THR A 69 4.34 -6.47 -8.12
CA THR A 69 4.89 -7.71 -8.71
C THR A 69 3.84 -8.82 -8.81
N SER A 70 2.89 -8.87 -7.88
CA SER A 70 1.82 -9.88 -7.90
C SER A 70 0.71 -9.58 -8.92
N MET A 71 0.57 -8.31 -9.33
CA MET A 71 -0.48 -7.86 -10.24
C MET A 71 -0.09 -7.96 -11.70
N LEU A 72 1.16 -7.58 -12.04
CA LEU A 72 1.60 -7.48 -13.42
C LEU A 72 2.39 -8.73 -13.84
N LYS A 73 1.85 -9.46 -14.82
CA LYS A 73 2.48 -10.66 -15.37
C LYS A 73 3.49 -10.32 -16.47
N ALA A 74 4.36 -11.29 -16.74
CA ALA A 74 5.33 -11.17 -17.83
C ALA A 74 4.61 -10.92 -19.18
N GLY A 75 4.99 -9.83 -19.84
CA GLY A 75 4.43 -9.43 -21.14
C GLY A 75 3.23 -8.49 -21.07
N GLU A 76 2.70 -8.17 -19.88
CA GLU A 76 1.66 -7.15 -19.71
C GLU A 76 2.25 -5.73 -19.73
N ASP A 77 1.48 -4.76 -20.23
CA ASP A 77 1.87 -3.35 -20.25
C ASP A 77 1.79 -2.75 -18.85
N PHE A 78 2.73 -1.89 -18.48
CA PHE A 78 2.69 -1.16 -17.20
C PHE A 78 1.42 -0.34 -17.01
N ALA A 79 0.75 0.08 -18.09
CA ALA A 79 -0.56 0.74 -18.04
C ALA A 79 -1.68 -0.15 -17.46
N GLU A 80 -1.49 -1.47 -17.43
CA GLU A 80 -2.44 -2.42 -16.85
C GLU A 80 -2.31 -2.54 -15.32
N LEU A 81 -1.19 -2.07 -14.76
CA LEU A 81 -0.94 -2.10 -13.32
C LEU A 81 -2.02 -1.29 -12.60
N LYS A 82 -2.75 -1.96 -11.70
CA LYS A 82 -3.81 -1.33 -10.92
C LYS A 82 -3.24 -0.55 -9.74
N ASP A 83 -3.99 0.46 -9.30
CA ASP A 83 -3.65 1.21 -8.10
C ASP A 83 -3.58 0.28 -6.88
N SER A 84 -2.58 0.53 -6.04
CA SER A 84 -2.38 -0.20 -4.79
C SER A 84 -2.14 0.78 -3.63
N TYR A 85 -2.68 0.45 -2.45
CA TYR A 85 -2.49 1.24 -1.23
C TYR A 85 -1.98 0.35 -0.11
N VAL A 86 -0.88 0.75 0.53
CA VAL A 86 -0.42 0.15 1.78
C VAL A 86 -0.84 1.07 2.93
N ILE A 87 -1.72 0.58 3.79
CA ILE A 87 -2.36 1.31 4.88
C ILE A 87 -1.83 0.76 6.20
N PHE A 88 -1.03 1.57 6.90
CA PHE A 88 -0.62 1.27 8.27
C PHE A 88 -1.62 1.87 9.24
N ILE A 89 -2.21 1.01 10.09
CA ILE A 89 -2.98 1.43 11.26
C ILE A 89 -2.04 1.29 12.46
N THR A 90 -1.60 2.43 13.00
CA THR A 90 -0.63 2.48 14.08
C THR A 90 -1.30 2.78 15.42
N GLU A 91 -0.79 2.18 16.50
CA GLU A 91 -1.25 2.47 17.86
C GLU A 91 -0.91 3.91 18.29
N ASN A 92 0.29 4.38 17.95
CA ASN A 92 0.72 5.75 18.21
C ASN A 92 0.66 6.62 16.93
N ASP A 93 0.64 7.94 17.13
CA ASP A 93 0.84 8.90 16.05
C ASP A 93 2.31 8.87 15.59
N TYR A 94 2.59 8.09 14.55
CA TYR A 94 3.92 7.86 14.02
C TYR A 94 4.67 9.14 13.62
N PHE A 95 3.96 10.15 13.11
CA PHE A 95 4.55 11.41 12.68
C PHE A 95 4.51 12.50 13.75
N ALA A 96 3.81 12.26 14.87
CA ALA A 96 3.65 13.20 15.97
C ALA A 96 3.12 14.59 15.56
N GLU A 97 2.28 14.67 14.52
CA GLU A 97 1.64 15.93 14.09
C GLU A 97 0.19 16.07 14.57
N GLY A 98 -0.30 15.15 15.41
CA GLY A 98 -1.65 15.17 15.98
C GLY A 98 -2.77 14.88 14.98
N LYS A 99 -2.46 14.26 13.83
CA LYS A 99 -3.45 13.94 12.79
C LYS A 99 -3.85 12.46 12.82
N PRO A 100 -5.14 12.14 12.58
CA PRO A 100 -5.60 10.76 12.52
C PRO A 100 -5.25 10.06 11.19
N LEU A 101 -4.79 10.80 10.18
CA LEU A 101 -4.51 10.28 8.85
C LEU A 101 -3.34 11.06 8.22
N TYR A 102 -2.35 10.31 7.75
CA TYR A 102 -1.23 10.82 6.96
C TYR A 102 -1.25 10.17 5.59
N ARG A 103 -1.20 11.01 4.54
CA ARG A 103 -1.10 10.56 3.16
C ARG A 103 0.33 10.72 2.70
N VAL A 104 0.95 9.62 2.29
CA VAL A 104 2.29 9.61 1.71
C VAL A 104 2.17 9.26 0.24
N GLU A 105 2.70 10.12 -0.61
CA GLU A 105 2.69 9.95 -2.06
C GLU A 105 4.12 10.05 -2.57
N ARG A 106 4.42 9.29 -3.61
CA ARG A 106 5.61 9.55 -4.41
C ARG A 106 5.31 10.79 -5.25
N ARG A 107 6.21 11.76 -5.24
CA ARG A 107 6.08 12.98 -6.03
C ARG A 107 7.33 13.16 -6.87
N ILE A 108 7.17 13.66 -8.09
CA ILE A 108 8.29 14.19 -8.88
C ILE A 108 8.42 15.68 -8.59
N ASP A 109 9.53 16.08 -7.98
CA ASP A 109 9.89 17.48 -7.84
C ASP A 109 10.77 17.92 -9.02
N THR A 110 10.22 18.77 -9.89
CA THR A 110 10.96 19.40 -11.00
C THR A 110 11.08 20.92 -10.82
N GLY A 111 11.17 21.41 -9.58
CA GLY A 111 11.33 22.83 -9.31
C GLY A 111 10.09 23.66 -9.67
N GLY A 112 8.89 23.10 -9.47
CA GLY A 112 7.61 23.80 -9.66
C GLY A 112 6.63 23.17 -10.66
N ARG A 113 6.95 22.02 -11.28
CA ARG A 113 5.96 21.21 -12.00
C ARG A 113 5.84 19.86 -11.30
N GLU A 114 4.74 19.67 -10.56
CA GLU A 114 4.36 18.33 -10.11
C GLU A 114 3.88 17.55 -11.35
N ARG A 115 4.50 16.39 -11.61
CA ARG A 115 3.93 15.37 -12.50
C ARG A 115 4.08 14.03 -11.81
N TRP A 116 2.93 13.41 -11.51
CA TRP A 116 2.77 12.15 -10.79
C TRP A 116 3.12 12.23 -9.30
#